data_AF-A0A349H1R5-F1
#
_entry.id   AF-A0A349H1R5-F1
#
_cell.length_a   1.000
_cell.length_b   1.000
_cell.length_c   1.000
_cell.angle_alpha   90.00
_cell.angle_beta   90.00
_cell.angle_gamma   90.00
#
_symmetry.space_group_name_H-M   'P 1'
#
loop_
_entity.id
_entity.type
_entity.pdbx_description
1 polymer ?
#
loop_
_entity_poly.entity_id
_entity_poly.type
_entity_poly.pdbx_seq_one_letter_code
_entity_poly.pdbx_strand_id
1 'polypeptide(L)' 'MREIQIGGVRIGHGHVPFVIAEMSGNHGHDLDKAMRLVDAAADAGAHALKLQTYTADTITLDVR' A
#
# COMPACT_ATOMS: atom_id res chain seq x y z
N MET A 1 17.94 -1.34 15.60
CA MET A 1 16.73 -0.78 14.94
C MET A 1 15.60 -0.88 15.94
N ARG A 2 14.82 0.18 16.16
CA ARG A 2 13.70 0.16 17.13
C ARG A 2 12.55 -0.68 16.56
N GLU A 3 11.98 -1.57 17.37
CA GLU A 3 10.78 -2.34 17.00
C GLU A 3 9.56 -1.43 16.94
N ILE A 4 8.70 -1.65 15.95
CA ILE A 4 7.38 -1.00 15.82
C ILE A 4 6.29 -2.05 15.62
N GLN A 5 5.05 -1.70 15.94
CA GLN A 5 3.88 -2.52 15.68
C GLN A 5 2.92 -1.79 14.74
N ILE A 6 2.58 -2.43 13.62
CA ILE A 6 1.57 -1.95 12.68
C ILE A 6 0.46 -3.01 12.64
N GLY A 7 -0.75 -2.63 13.05
CA GLY A 7 -1.83 -3.59 13.28
C GLY A 7 -1.41 -4.70 14.25
N GLY A 8 -1.57 -5.96 13.84
CA GLY A 8 -1.18 -7.13 14.61
C GLY A 8 0.26 -7.61 14.42
N VAL A 9 1.09 -6.92 13.63
CA VAL A 9 2.42 -7.41 13.21
C VAL A 9 3.54 -6.55 13.80
N ARG A 10 4.56 -7.22 14.35
CA ARG A 10 5.79 -6.58 14.85
C ARG A 10 6.81 -6.50 13.72
N ILE A 11 7.44 -5.32 13.58
CA ILE A 11 8.40 -5.01 12.53
C ILE A 11 9.70 -4.55 13.18
N GLY A 12 10.80 -5.19 12.80
CA GLY A 12 12.11 -4.89 13.33
C GLY A 12 13.10 -6.03 13.07
N HIS A 13 14.29 -5.90 13.62
CA HIS A 13 15.30 -6.96 13.53
C HIS A 13 14.85 -8.20 14.30
N GLY A 14 15.02 -9.40 13.71
CA GLY A 14 14.59 -10.66 14.33
C GLY A 14 13.13 -11.07 14.05
N HIS A 15 12.36 -10.26 13.32
CA HIS A 15 11.03 -10.62 12.82
C HIS A 15 11.07 -10.94 11.32
N VAL A 16 10.04 -11.62 10.83
CA VAL A 16 9.86 -11.86 9.39
C VAL A 16 9.65 -10.54 8.64
N PRO A 17 10.04 -10.44 7.36
CA PRO A 17 9.81 -9.23 6.57
C PRO A 17 8.34 -8.83 6.52
N PHE A 18 8.07 -7.54 6.74
CA PHE A 18 6.73 -6.98 6.59
C PHE A 18 6.47 -6.62 5.13
N VAL A 19 5.73 -7.48 4.43
CA VAL A 19 5.34 -7.31 3.02
C VAL A 19 4.13 -6.39 2.89
N ILE A 20 4.28 -5.34 2.06
CA ILE A 20 3.22 -4.39 1.69
C ILE A 20 2.91 -4.57 0.20
N ALA A 21 1.67 -4.90 -0.13
CA ALA A 21 1.20 -4.89 -1.52
C ALA A 21 0.93 -3.45 -1.98
N GLU A 22 1.46 -3.06 -3.13
CA GLU A 22 1.31 -1.70 -3.66
C GLU A 22 0.24 -1.63 -4.73
N MET A 23 -0.90 -0.98 -4.42
CA MET A 23 -1.94 -0.69 -5.41
C MET A 23 -1.66 0.62 -6.16
N SER A 24 -1.26 1.68 -5.46
CA SER A 24 -1.09 3.01 -6.07
C SER A 24 -2.34 3.41 -6.91
N GLY A 25 -2.16 3.98 -8.10
CA GLY A 25 -3.22 4.27 -9.06
C GLY A 25 -3.60 3.11 -10.00
N ASN A 26 -3.16 1.87 -9.74
CA ASN A 26 -3.41 0.72 -10.64
C ASN A 26 -4.90 0.35 -10.75
N HIS A 27 -5.73 0.84 -9.82
CA HIS A 27 -7.18 0.73 -9.91
C HIS A 27 -7.80 1.64 -10.98
N GLY A 28 -7.08 2.64 -11.50
CA GLY A 28 -7.52 3.45 -12.65
C GLY A 28 -8.85 4.18 -12.44
N HIS A 29 -9.09 4.68 -11.22
CA HIS A 29 -10.37 5.29 -10.79
C HIS A 29 -11.61 4.37 -10.84
N ASP A 30 -11.42 3.06 -11.01
CA ASP A 30 -12.48 2.05 -10.94
C ASP A 30 -12.52 1.45 -9.52
N LEU A 31 -13.67 1.63 -8.85
CA LEU A 31 -13.88 1.14 -7.48
C LEU A 31 -13.93 -0.40 -7.43
N ASP A 32 -14.59 -1.05 -8.39
CA ASP A 32 -14.71 -2.51 -8.40
C ASP A 32 -13.35 -3.14 -8.63
N LYS A 33 -12.54 -2.54 -9.51
CA LYS A 33 -11.14 -2.95 -9.69
C LYS A 33 -10.32 -2.74 -8.42
N ALA A 34 -10.51 -1.64 -7.71
CA ALA A 34 -9.83 -1.40 -6.43
C ALA A 34 -10.17 -2.48 -5.40
N MET A 35 -11.46 -2.84 -5.26
CA MET A 35 -11.89 -3.89 -4.33
C MET A 35 -11.29 -5.26 -4.69
N ARG A 36 -11.26 -5.62 -5.99
CA ARG A 36 -10.60 -6.87 -6.43
C ARG A 36 -9.11 -6.92 -6.11
N LEU A 37 -8.42 -5.77 -6.16
CA LEU A 37 -7.01 -5.68 -5.79
C LEU A 37 -6.80 -5.81 -4.28
N VAL A 38 -7.75 -5.31 -3.46
CA VAL A 38 -7.76 -5.53 -2.01
C VAL A 38 -7.90 -7.02 -1.70
N ASP A 39 -8.87 -7.70 -2.31
CA ASP A 39 -9.09 -9.13 -2.11
C ASP A 39 -7.85 -9.94 -2.52
N ALA A 40 -7.28 -9.65 -3.70
CA ALA A 40 -6.08 -10.32 -4.19
C ALA A 40 -4.86 -10.14 -3.27
N ALA A 41 -4.69 -8.95 -2.67
CA ALA A 41 -3.61 -8.70 -1.72
C ALA A 41 -3.80 -9.46 -0.41
N ALA A 42 -5.05 -9.56 0.09
CA ALA A 42 -5.38 -10.34 1.27
C ALA A 42 -5.15 -11.84 1.02
N ASP A 43 -5.63 -12.37 -0.12
CA ASP A 43 -5.47 -13.77 -0.52
C ASP A 43 -3.98 -14.16 -0.69
N ALA A 44 -3.15 -13.23 -1.15
CA ALA A 44 -1.70 -13.41 -1.26
C ALA A 44 -0.96 -13.39 0.10
N GLY A 45 -1.65 -13.05 1.19
CA GLY A 45 -1.06 -12.96 2.53
C GLY A 45 -0.23 -11.70 2.75
N ALA A 46 -0.48 -10.61 2.01
CA ALA A 46 0.16 -9.34 2.29
C ALA A 46 -0.26 -8.81 3.68
N HIS A 47 0.68 -8.24 4.43
CA HIS A 47 0.37 -7.70 5.76
C HIS A 47 -0.36 -6.37 5.71
N ALA A 48 -0.19 -5.63 4.61
CA ALA A 48 -0.85 -4.36 4.35
C ALA A 48 -0.98 -4.11 2.85
N LEU A 49 -1.96 -3.29 2.48
CA LEU A 49 -2.09 -2.71 1.15
C LEU A 49 -1.78 -1.21 1.23
N LYS A 50 -0.97 -0.70 0.30
CA LYS A 50 -0.65 0.73 0.19
C LYS A 50 -1.40 1.39 -0.96
N LEU A 51 -2.11 2.46 -0.60
CA LEU A 51 -2.80 3.39 -1.47
C LEU A 51 -2.05 4.72 -1.51
N GLN A 52 -2.08 5.40 -2.66
CA GLN A 52 -1.55 6.76 -2.76
C GLN A 52 -2.72 7.74 -2.85
N THR A 53 -2.70 8.76 -1.98
CA THR A 53 -3.73 9.81 -1.94
C THR A 53 -3.11 11.12 -2.44
N TYR A 54 -3.04 11.27 -3.76
CA TYR A 54 -2.53 12.49 -4.40
C TYR A 54 -3.55 13.00 -5.41
N THR A 55 -3.52 14.30 -5.67
CA THR A 55 -4.07 14.92 -6.89
C THR A 55 -2.92 15.26 -7.82
N ALA A 56 -3.18 15.47 -9.12
CA ALA A 56 -2.13 15.87 -10.07
C ALA A 56 -1.32 17.06 -9.53
N ASP A 57 -2.01 18.08 -9.04
CA ASP A 57 -1.43 19.30 -8.45
C ASP A 57 -0.48 19.05 -7.27
N THR A 58 -0.63 17.93 -6.56
CA THR A 58 0.24 17.59 -5.41
C THR A 58 1.54 16.87 -5.80
N ILE A 59 1.67 16.44 -7.07
CA ILE A 59 2.82 15.66 -7.57
C ILE A 59 3.44 16.25 -8.85
N THR A 60 2.76 17.16 -9.54
CA THR A 60 3.27 17.81 -10.75
C THR A 60 3.77 19.22 -10.46
N LEU A 61 4.76 19.67 -11.25
CA LEU A 61 5.24 21.05 -11.26
C LEU A 61 4.77 21.72 -12.56
N ASP A 62 4.20 22.92 -12.46
CA ASP A 62 3.88 23.74 -13.61
C ASP A 62 5.14 24.40 -14.17
N VAL A 63 5.82 23.68 -15.07
CA VAL A 63 7.02 24.17 -15.77
C VAL A 63 6.67 24.45 -17.23
N ARG A 64 7.20 25.56 -17.77
CA ARG A 64 7.10 25.95 -19.18
C ARG A 64 8.27 25.42 -20.00
#